data_AF-A0A3T1D0N6-F1
#
_entry.id   AF-A0A3T1D0N6-F1
#
_cell.length_a   1.000
_cell.length_b   1.000
_cell.length_c   1.000
_cell.angle_alpha   90.00
_cell.angle_beta   90.00
_cell.angle_gamma   90.00
#
_symmetry.space_group_name_H-M   'P 1'
#
loop_
_entity.id
_entity.type
_entity.pdbx_description
1 polymer ?
#
loop_
_entity_poly.entity_id
_entity_poly.type
_entity_poly.pdbx_seq_one_letter_code
_entity_poly.pdbx_strand_id
1 'polypeptide(L)' 'MSVYVSKNGKVSLAVGDQPKDALLFAPSKKSSAQLVKEDLSAWKLSNSIIQERFAKATKR' A
#
# COMPACT_ATOMS: atom_id res chain seq x y z
N MET A 1 -10.60 -17.29 -2.30
CA MET A 1 -9.70 -16.17 -1.99
C MET A 1 -8.48 -16.36 -2.87
N SER A 2 -8.32 -15.50 -3.87
CA SER A 2 -7.33 -15.69 -4.94
C SER A 2 -6.03 -14.98 -4.58
N VAL A 3 -4.94 -15.73 -4.41
CA VAL A 3 -3.60 -15.18 -4.12
C VAL A 3 -2.91 -14.88 -5.45
N TYR A 4 -2.27 -13.72 -5.57
CA TYR A 4 -1.54 -13.33 -6.78
C TYR A 4 -0.04 -13.32 -6.50
N VAL A 5 0.77 -13.57 -7.53
CA VAL A 5 2.23 -13.59 -7.45
C VAL A 5 2.81 -12.70 -8.53
N SER A 6 3.83 -11.91 -8.18
CA SER A 6 4.70 -11.25 -9.17
C SER A 6 6.03 -11.98 -9.27
N LYS A 7 6.41 -12.33 -10.50
CA LYS A 7 7.75 -12.81 -10.85
C LYS A 7 8.25 -12.04 -12.07
N ASN A 8 9.43 -11.45 -11.98
CA ASN A 8 10.04 -10.66 -13.07
C ASN A 8 9.11 -9.55 -13.61
N GLY A 9 8.32 -8.92 -12.74
CA GLY A 9 7.39 -7.85 -13.11
C GLY A 9 6.06 -8.30 -13.71
N LYS A 10 5.84 -9.60 -13.89
CA LYS A 10 4.56 -10.16 -14.38
C LYS A 10 3.72 -10.65 -13.21
N VAL A 11 2.47 -10.17 -13.13
CA VAL A 11 1.50 -10.59 -12.12
C VAL A 11 0.62 -11.72 -12.66
N SER A 12 0.49 -12.81 -11.92
CA SER A 12 -0.38 -13.95 -12.25
C SER A 12 -1.05 -14.53 -11.00
N LEU A 13 -2.10 -15.34 -11.19
CA LEU A 13 -2.71 -16.09 -10.10
C LEU A 13 -1.70 -17.13 -9.56
N ALA A 14 -1.55 -17.21 -8.24
CA ALA A 14 -0.72 -18.22 -7.58
C ALA A 14 -1.41 -19.58 -7.69
N VAL A 15 -0.86 -20.47 -8.51
CA VAL A 15 -1.36 -21.84 -8.70
C VAL A 15 -0.20 -22.81 -8.47
N GLY A 16 -0.36 -23.72 -7.50
CA GLY A 16 0.68 -24.69 -7.13
C GLY A 16 1.87 -24.07 -6.39
N ASP A 17 2.98 -24.79 -6.36
CA ASP A 17 4.20 -24.37 -5.67
C ASP A 17 4.80 -23.11 -6.31
N GLN A 18 5.02 -22.09 -5.48
CA GLN A 18 5.55 -20.81 -5.93
C GLN A 18 7.07 -20.74 -5.68
N PRO A 19 7.85 -20.17 -6.63
CA PRO A 19 9.27 -19.93 -6.44
C PRO A 19 9.55 -19.07 -5.20
N LYS A 20 10.67 -19.32 -4.50
CA LYS A 20 11.03 -18.59 -3.27
C LYS A 20 11.26 -17.09 -3.48
N ASP A 21 11.62 -16.71 -4.70
CA ASP A 21 11.88 -15.34 -5.15
C ASP A 21 10.61 -14.58 -5.57
N ALA A 22 9.45 -15.23 -5.57
CA ALA A 22 8.21 -14.64 -6.05
C ALA A 22 7.52 -13.82 -4.95
N LEU A 23 7.09 -12.59 -5.30
CA LEU A 23 6.35 -11.73 -4.36
C LEU A 23 4.89 -12.15 -4.31
N LEU A 24 4.44 -12.61 -3.14
CA LEU A 24 3.06 -13.02 -2.88
C LEU A 24 2.22 -11.82 -2.44
N PHE A 25 1.17 -11.53 -3.20
CA PHE A 25 0.13 -10.59 -2.82
C PHE A 25 -1.02 -11.37 -2.19
N ALA A 26 -1.11 -11.31 -0.87
CA ALA A 26 -2.31 -11.75 -0.18
C ALA A 26 -3.42 -10.73 -0.47
N PRO A 27 -4.57 -11.15 -1.04
CA PRO A 27 -5.67 -10.24 -1.28
C PRO A 27 -6.15 -9.70 0.07
N SER A 28 -6.15 -8.37 0.22
CA SER A 28 -6.81 -7.74 1.35
C SER A 28 -8.29 -8.09 1.31
N LYS A 29 -8.90 -8.35 2.48
CA LYS A 29 -10.37 -8.47 2.58
C LYS A 29 -11.07 -7.14 2.31
N LYS A 30 -10.31 -6.04 2.22
CA LYS A 30 -10.81 -4.69 1.96
C LYS A 30 -11.12 -4.52 0.47
N SER A 31 -12.23 -3.85 0.16
CA SER A 31 -12.53 -3.44 -1.20
C SER A 31 -11.57 -2.34 -1.67
N SER A 32 -11.46 -2.13 -2.98
CA SER A 32 -10.68 -1.03 -3.56
C SER A 32 -11.08 0.33 -2.97
N ALA A 33 -12.37 0.59 -2.80
CA ALA A 33 -12.88 1.81 -2.19
C ALA A 33 -12.41 1.99 -0.74
N GLN A 34 -12.33 0.90 0.03
CA GLN A 34 -11.83 0.94 1.41
C GLN A 34 -10.33 1.23 1.46
N LEU A 35 -9.54 0.61 0.57
CA LEU A 35 -8.10 0.87 0.46
C LEU A 35 -7.83 2.34 0.10
N VAL A 36 -8.53 2.87 -0.91
CA VAL A 36 -8.39 4.29 -1.31
C VAL A 36 -8.77 5.23 -0.18
N LYS A 37 -9.83 4.92 0.58
CA LYS A 37 -10.25 5.74 1.73
C LYS A 37 -9.20 5.75 2.84
N GLU A 38 -8.59 4.60 3.12
CA GLU A 38 -7.53 4.45 4.11
C GLU A 38 -6.29 5.25 3.70
N ASP A 39 -5.82 5.10 2.46
CA ASP A 39 -4.70 5.85 1.92
C ASP A 39 -4.93 7.36 1.98
N LEU A 40 -6.14 7.83 1.61
CA LEU A 40 -6.49 9.24 1.71
C LEU A 40 -6.47 9.75 3.15
N SER A 41 -6.94 8.94 4.10
CA SER A 41 -6.91 9.32 5.53
C SER A 41 -5.48 9.40 6.07
N ALA A 42 -4.62 8.43 5.70
CA ALA A 42 -3.22 8.40 6.09
C ALA A 42 -2.44 9.57 5.49
N TRP A 43 -2.72 9.89 4.22
CA TRP A 43 -2.14 11.05 3.53
C TRP A 43 -2.54 12.36 4.21
N LYS A 44 -3.82 12.56 4.55
CA LYS A 44 -4.28 13.77 5.26
C LYS A 44 -3.56 13.98 6.58
N LEU A 45 -3.45 12.93 7.40
CA LEU A 45 -2.76 12.98 8.68
C LEU A 45 -1.27 13.30 8.52
N SER A 46 -0.62 12.64 7.56
CA SER A 46 0.81 12.88 7.28
C SER A 46 1.04 14.31 6.81
N ASN A 47 0.19 14.81 5.92
CA ASN A 47 0.27 16.17 5.40
C ASN A 47 0.06 17.21 6.50
N SER A 48 -0.90 17.01 7.41
CA SER A 48 -1.11 17.96 8.52
C SER A 48 0.11 18.04 9.45
N ILE A 49 0.72 16.89 9.77
CA ILE A 49 1.94 16.84 10.60
C ILE A 49 3.09 17.57 9.90
N ILE A 50 3.26 17.36 8.59
CA ILE A 50 4.29 18.02 7.79
C ILE A 50 4.09 19.53 7.81
N GLN A 51 2.87 20.01 7.56
CA GLN A 51 2.53 21.43 7.60
C GLN A 51 2.79 22.07 8.97
N GLU A 52 2.41 21.40 10.06
CA GLU A 52 2.67 21.88 11.42
C GLU A 52 4.18 22.01 11.69
N ARG A 53 4.97 21.01 11.28
CA ARG A 53 6.43 21.04 11.41
C ARG A 53 7.05 22.18 10.61
N PHE A 54 6.59 22.41 9.38
CA PHE A 54 7.03 23.54 8.58
C PHE A 54 6.66 24.86 9.25
N ALA A 55 5.42 25.04 9.71
CA ALA A 55 4.99 26.25 10.39
C ALA A 55 5.82 26.54 11.65
N LYS A 56 6.20 25.51 12.41
CA LYS A 56 7.09 25.65 13.57
C LYS A 56 8.52 26.05 13.19
N ALA A 57 9.06 25.49 12.09
CA ALA A 57 10.40 25.77 11.63
C ALA A 57 10.55 27.17 11.01
N THR A 58 9.51 27.67 10.35
CA THR A 58 9.50 28.98 9.67
C THR A 58 9.16 30.15 10.59
N LYS A 59 8.72 29.90 11.84
CA LYS A 59 8.52 30.95 12.88
C LYS A 59 9.86 31.45 13.46
N ARG A 60 10.79 31.84 12.59
CA ARG A 60 12.10 32.38 12.96
C ARG A 60 12.22 33.83 12.53
#